data_AF-E1X4C6-F1
#
_entry.id   AF-E1X4C6-F1
#
_cell.length_a   1.000
_cell.length_b   1.000
_cell.length_c   1.000
_cell.angle_alpha   90.00
_cell.angle_beta   90.00
_cell.angle_gamma   90.00
#
_symmetry.space_group_name_H-M   'P 1'
#
loop_
_entity.id
_entity.type
_entity.pdbx_description
1 polymer ?
#
loop_
_entity_poly.entity_id
_entity_poly.type
_entity_poly.pdbx_seq_one_letter_code
_entity_poly.pdbx_strand_id
1 'polypeptide(L)'
;MKIVDIQKNLLISHLGLVGINEELLETFPIQKLIDKSDDQVCVIFTFLFNKFSKETLIKSVEVMSKILEIEPSSVERKGGEPPQFMAQVFLDSHTMHWSDRASLKYEQLQKALLSFDIRVSANVSINN
;
A
#
# COMPACT_ATOMS: atom_id res chain seq x y z
N MET A 1 -20.18 4.11 3.42
CA MET A 1 -18.75 3.78 3.63
C MET A 1 -17.95 4.87 2.94
N LYS A 2 -17.22 5.73 3.68
CA LYS A 2 -16.24 6.63 3.03
C LYS A 2 -15.19 5.72 2.39
N ILE A 3 -15.13 5.68 1.06
CA ILE A 3 -14.06 5.01 0.34
C ILE A 3 -12.79 5.78 0.70
N VAL A 4 -11.88 5.12 1.39
CA VAL A 4 -10.60 5.71 1.74
C VAL A 4 -9.83 5.90 0.43
N ASP A 5 -9.58 7.14 0.04
CA ASP A 5 -8.76 7.47 -1.12
C ASP A 5 -7.29 7.15 -0.79
N ILE A 6 -6.85 5.97 -1.21
CA ILE A 6 -5.50 5.45 -0.92
C ILE A 6 -4.44 6.32 -1.59
N GLN A 7 -4.71 6.86 -2.79
CA GLN A 7 -3.78 7.76 -3.47
C GLN A 7 -3.52 8.99 -2.60
N LYS A 8 -4.60 9.64 -2.14
CA LYS A 8 -4.53 10.82 -1.27
C LYS A 8 -3.82 10.49 0.05
N ASN A 9 -4.12 9.36 0.67
CA ASN A 9 -3.45 8.93 1.90
C ASN A 9 -1.94 8.72 1.73
N LEU A 10 -1.53 8.07 0.64
CA LEU A 10 -0.11 7.83 0.37
C LEU A 10 0.64 9.15 0.13
N LEU A 11 0.05 10.08 -0.62
CA LEU A 11 0.62 11.40 -0.85
C LEU A 11 0.76 12.19 0.45
N ILE A 12 -0.27 12.19 1.32
CA ILE A 12 -0.24 12.84 2.63
C ILE A 12 0.88 12.26 3.50
N SER A 13 0.97 10.92 3.57
CA SER A 13 2.04 10.23 4.30
C SER A 13 3.40 10.65 3.76
N HIS A 14 3.65 10.52 2.45
CA HIS A 14 4.94 10.86 1.84
C HIS A 14 5.40 12.29 2.15
N LEU A 15 4.47 13.25 2.17
CA LEU A 15 4.75 14.67 2.42
C LEU A 15 4.82 15.04 3.91
N GLY A 16 4.62 14.09 4.82
CA GLY A 16 4.61 14.33 6.26
C GLY A 16 3.45 15.21 6.74
N LEU A 17 2.34 15.27 6.00
CA LEU A 17 1.21 16.17 6.26
C LEU A 17 0.17 15.58 7.23
N VAL A 18 0.59 14.65 8.09
CA VAL A 18 -0.27 13.98 9.07
C VAL A 18 -0.80 15.02 10.07
N GLY A 19 -2.12 15.28 10.04
CA GLY A 19 -2.79 16.25 10.93
C GLY A 19 -3.32 17.51 10.25
N ILE A 20 -3.16 17.66 8.94
CA ILE A 20 -3.79 18.74 8.17
C ILE A 20 -5.27 18.40 7.91
N ASN A 21 -6.17 19.38 8.08
CA ASN A 21 -7.61 19.24 7.83
C ASN A 21 -7.87 18.70 6.40
N GLU A 22 -8.75 17.69 6.27
CA GLU A 22 -9.14 17.08 4.98
C GLU A 22 -9.56 18.13 3.94
N GLU A 23 -10.21 19.23 4.36
CA GLU A 23 -10.63 20.35 3.50
C GLU A 23 -9.45 21.16 2.95
N LEU A 24 -8.40 21.37 3.74
CA LEU A 24 -7.19 22.06 3.29
C LEU A 24 -6.46 21.22 2.24
N LEU A 25 -6.46 19.90 2.39
CA LEU A 25 -5.85 18.97 1.44
C LEU A 25 -6.58 18.94 0.08
N GLU A 26 -7.88 19.21 0.04
CA GLU A 26 -8.63 19.35 -1.23
C GLU A 26 -8.25 20.61 -2.01
N THR A 27 -7.73 21.63 -1.32
CA THR A 27 -7.22 22.86 -1.97
C THR A 27 -5.77 22.74 -2.43
N PHE A 28 -5.05 21.68 -2.02
CA PHE A 28 -3.68 21.46 -2.48
C PHE A 28 -3.68 21.00 -3.93
N PRO A 29 -3.02 21.72 -4.85
CA PRO A 29 -2.91 21.30 -6.23
C PRO A 29 -2.08 20.02 -6.29
N ILE A 30 -2.76 18.88 -6.48
CA ILE A 30 -2.17 17.54 -6.59
C ILE A 30 -0.98 17.53 -7.56
N GLN A 31 -1.06 18.31 -8.64
CA GLN A 31 0.02 18.50 -9.61
C GLN A 31 1.36 18.92 -8.98
N LYS A 32 1.35 19.82 -7.97
CA LYS A 32 2.57 20.26 -7.28
C LYS A 32 3.14 19.22 -6.32
N LEU A 33 2.34 18.21 -5.94
CA LEU A 33 2.79 17.09 -5.09
C LEU A 33 3.50 16.03 -5.93
N ILE A 34 3.04 15.82 -7.17
CA ILE A 34 3.63 14.94 -8.17
C ILE A 34 5.04 15.42 -8.55
N ASP A 35 5.22 16.73 -8.76
CA ASP A 35 6.50 17.32 -9.17
C ASP A 35 7.62 17.23 -8.11
N LYS A 36 7.30 16.85 -6.87
CA LYS A 36 8.26 16.70 -5.76
C LYS A 36 8.60 15.24 -5.41
N SER A 37 8.00 14.28 -6.11
CA SER A 37 8.21 12.87 -5.82
C SER A 37 9.64 12.46 -6.15
N ASP A 38 10.32 11.84 -5.17
CA ASP A 38 11.60 11.17 -5.38
C ASP A 38 11.53 10.13 -6.52
N ASP A 39 12.68 9.86 -7.15
CA ASP A 39 12.82 8.92 -8.27
C ASP A 39 12.37 7.49 -7.90
N GLN A 40 12.39 7.12 -6.61
CA GLN A 40 11.86 5.86 -6.09
C GLN A 40 11.26 6.03 -4.69
N VAL A 41 9.98 5.66 -4.54
CA VAL A 41 9.25 5.71 -3.26
C VAL A 41 8.97 4.29 -2.76
N CYS A 42 9.31 4.02 -1.50
CA CYS A 42 9.01 2.74 -0.86
C CYS A 42 7.59 2.74 -0.29
N VAL A 43 6.71 1.91 -0.87
CA VAL A 43 5.35 1.66 -0.38
C VAL A 43 5.32 0.34 0.38
N ILE A 44 4.84 0.39 1.61
CA ILE A 44 4.66 -0.74 2.51
C ILE A 44 3.20 -1.19 2.44
N PHE A 45 2.96 -2.38 1.89
CA PHE A 45 1.67 -3.06 1.95
C PHE A 45 1.62 -3.92 3.20
N THR A 46 0.58 -3.78 4.01
CA THR A 46 0.33 -4.60 5.20
C THR A 46 -0.92 -5.45 4.98
N PHE A 47 -0.81 -6.73 5.31
CA PHE A 47 -1.84 -7.74 5.16
C PHE A 47 -2.26 -8.26 6.52
N LEU A 48 -3.52 -8.04 6.88
CA LEU A 48 -4.12 -8.48 8.14
C LEU A 48 -4.97 -9.72 7.90
N PHE A 49 -4.59 -10.84 8.50
CA PHE A 49 -5.31 -12.11 8.38
C PHE A 49 -6.33 -12.21 9.52
N ASN A 50 -7.62 -12.13 9.20
CA ASN A 50 -8.68 -12.32 10.19
C ASN A 50 -8.78 -13.80 10.63
N LYS A 51 -8.49 -14.72 9.70
CA LYS A 51 -8.34 -16.15 9.94
C LYS A 51 -7.03 -16.62 9.35
N PHE A 52 -6.22 -17.28 10.18
CA PHE A 52 -4.90 -17.74 9.76
C PHE A 52 -4.85 -19.26 9.62
N SER A 53 -4.43 -19.72 8.45
CA SER A 53 -4.04 -21.11 8.21
C SER A 53 -2.79 -21.12 7.31
N LYS A 54 -1.99 -22.17 7.41
CA LYS A 54 -0.77 -22.31 6.59
C LYS A 54 -1.09 -22.38 5.08
N GLU A 55 -2.19 -23.03 4.72
CA GLU A 55 -2.64 -23.14 3.34
C GLU A 55 -3.11 -21.80 2.76
N THR A 56 -3.87 -21.04 3.55
CA THR A 56 -4.29 -19.69 3.18
C THR A 56 -3.08 -18.78 3.00
N LEU A 57 -2.09 -18.87 3.91
CA LEU A 57 -0.86 -18.11 3.80
C LEU A 57 -0.14 -18.38 2.47
N ILE A 58 0.15 -19.65 2.15
CA ILE A 58 0.89 -20.00 0.92
C ILE A 58 0.18 -19.47 -0.32
N LYS A 59 -1.13 -19.74 -0.46
CA LYS A 59 -1.92 -19.26 -1.61
C LYS A 59 -1.97 -17.73 -1.68
N SER A 60 -2.14 -17.07 -0.54
CA SER A 60 -2.23 -15.61 -0.50
C SER A 60 -0.88 -14.95 -0.82
N VAL A 61 0.25 -15.53 -0.40
CA VAL A 61 1.59 -15.02 -0.73
C VAL A 61 1.85 -15.11 -2.22
N GLU A 62 1.50 -16.23 -2.87
CA GLU A 62 1.61 -16.35 -4.34
C GLU A 62 0.82 -15.24 -5.07
N VAL A 63 -0.41 -14.96 -4.62
CA VAL A 63 -1.25 -13.88 -5.17
C VAL A 63 -0.63 -12.51 -4.92
N MET A 64 -0.18 -12.24 -3.68
CA MET A 64 0.45 -10.98 -3.29
C MET A 64 1.69 -10.71 -4.13
N SER A 65 2.59 -11.69 -4.24
CA SER A 65 3.83 -11.61 -5.01
C SER A 65 3.57 -11.33 -6.49
N LYS A 66 2.57 -11.99 -7.08
CA LYS A 66 2.20 -11.76 -8.48
C LYS A 66 1.67 -10.35 -8.73
N ILE A 67 0.79 -9.84 -7.87
CA ILE A 67 0.20 -8.49 -8.03
C ILE A 67 1.23 -7.40 -7.73
N LEU A 68 2.07 -7.62 -6.72
CA LEU A 68 3.10 -6.66 -6.33
C LEU A 68 4.34 -6.71 -7.24
N GLU A 69 4.51 -7.76 -8.04
CA GLU A 69 5.71 -8.01 -8.86
C GLU A 69 6.97 -8.17 -7.98
N ILE A 70 6.87 -8.94 -6.89
CA ILE A 70 7.96 -9.21 -5.95
C ILE A 70 8.14 -10.71 -5.75
N GLU A 71 9.30 -11.10 -5.22
CA GLU A 71 9.54 -12.48 -4.82
C GLU A 71 8.69 -12.87 -3.60
N PRO A 72 8.21 -14.13 -3.50
CA PRO A 72 7.49 -14.64 -2.31
C PRO A 72 8.24 -14.45 -1.00
N SER A 73 9.57 -14.52 -1.03
CA SER A 73 10.44 -14.31 0.13
C SER A 73 10.43 -12.87 0.64
N SER A 74 9.97 -11.90 -0.15
CA SER A 74 9.86 -10.48 0.24
C SER A 74 8.63 -10.18 1.11
N VAL A 75 7.75 -11.16 1.32
CA VAL A 75 6.60 -11.04 2.23
C VAL A 75 7.02 -11.49 3.63
N GLU A 76 7.15 -10.52 4.53
CA GLU A 76 7.69 -10.73 5.88
C GLU A 76 6.59 -10.74 6.93
N ARG A 77 6.77 -11.54 7.98
CA ARG A 77 5.86 -11.53 9.14
C ARG A 77 6.21 -10.34 10.05
N LYS A 78 5.25 -9.43 10.25
CA LYS A 78 5.40 -8.27 11.13
C LYS A 78 5.13 -8.58 12.61
N GLY A 79 4.38 -9.65 12.88
CA GLY A 79 3.93 -10.04 14.23
C GLY A 79 2.53 -9.51 14.57
N GLY A 80 2.10 -9.72 15.82
CA GLY A 80 0.78 -9.29 16.33
C GLY A 80 -0.33 -10.35 16.27
N GLU A 81 -1.44 -10.05 16.96
CA GLU A 81 -2.73 -10.75 16.89
C GLU A 81 -3.82 -9.74 16.51
N PRO A 82 -4.50 -9.89 15.35
CA PRO A 82 -4.39 -10.97 14.37
C PRO A 82 -3.04 -10.99 13.63
N PRO A 83 -2.65 -12.11 12.99
CA PRO A 83 -1.39 -12.21 12.25
C PRO A 83 -1.28 -11.17 11.14
N GLN A 84 -0.13 -10.50 11.10
CA GLN A 84 0.19 -9.48 10.11
C GLN A 84 1.43 -9.85 9.30
N PHE A 85 1.32 -9.61 8.00
CA PHE A 85 2.42 -9.73 7.04
C PHE A 85 2.60 -8.41 6.31
N MET A 86 3.79 -8.18 5.78
CA MET A 86 4.10 -6.96 5.05
C MET A 86 5.00 -7.21 3.85
N ALA A 87 4.88 -6.36 2.84
CA ALA A 87 5.76 -6.32 1.69
C ALA A 87 6.17 -4.88 1.42
N GLN A 88 7.45 -4.66 1.19
CA GLN A 88 8.00 -3.37 0.77
C GLN A 88 8.18 -3.37 -0.75
N VAL A 89 7.64 -2.37 -1.42
CA VAL A 89 7.68 -2.25 -2.88
C VAL A 89 8.19 -0.86 -3.24
N PHE A 90 9.29 -0.81 -3.97
CA PHE A 90 9.83 0.44 -4.52
C PHE A 90 9.14 0.73 -5.84
N LEU A 91 8.51 1.89 -5.92
CA LEU A 91 7.78 2.36 -7.10
C LEU A 91 8.44 3.64 -7.61
N ASP A 92 8.78 3.65 -8.90
CA ASP A 92 9.22 4.85 -9.61
C ASP A 92 8.03 5.57 -10.28
N SER A 93 8.30 6.77 -10.78
CA SER A 93 7.34 7.60 -11.54
C SER A 93 7.66 7.64 -13.05
N HIS A 94 8.39 6.67 -13.61
CA HIS A 94 8.88 6.75 -14.99
C HIS A 94 7.77 6.69 -16.05
N THR A 95 6.74 5.87 -15.80
CA THR A 95 5.64 5.62 -16.75
C THR A 95 4.26 6.04 -16.22
N MET A 96 4.10 6.00 -14.90
CA MET A 96 2.92 6.39 -14.16
C MET A 96 3.40 6.86 -12.79
N HIS A 97 2.78 7.89 -12.22
CA HIS A 97 3.15 8.36 -10.89
C HIS A 97 3.02 7.21 -9.87
N TRP A 98 4.01 7.07 -8.99
CA TRP A 98 4.08 5.92 -8.06
C TRP A 98 2.81 5.73 -7.22
N SER A 99 2.12 6.82 -6.85
CA SER A 99 0.91 6.76 -6.02
C SER A 99 -0.30 6.22 -6.80
N ASP A 100 -0.38 6.48 -8.11
CA ASP A 100 -1.37 5.86 -8.98
C ASP A 100 -1.07 4.37 -9.14
N ARG A 101 0.19 4.01 -9.38
CA ARG A 101 0.63 2.61 -9.48
C ARG A 101 0.37 1.84 -8.18
N ALA A 102 0.61 2.46 -7.03
CA ALA A 102 0.31 1.90 -5.72
C ALA A 102 -1.20 1.68 -5.52
N SER A 103 -2.02 2.63 -5.96
CA SER A 103 -3.48 2.54 -5.88
C SER A 103 -4.03 1.40 -6.73
N LEU A 104 -3.54 1.24 -7.95
CA LEU A 104 -3.90 0.10 -8.81
C LEU A 104 -3.54 -1.25 -8.16
N LYS A 105 -2.32 -1.37 -7.62
CA LYS A 105 -1.89 -2.59 -6.91
C LYS A 105 -2.76 -2.84 -5.68
N TYR A 106 -3.10 -1.81 -4.93
CA TYR A 106 -3.98 -1.91 -3.76
C TYR A 106 -5.37 -2.44 -4.10
N GLU A 107 -6.01 -1.90 -5.14
CA GLU A 107 -7.34 -2.35 -5.58
C GLU A 107 -7.32 -3.80 -6.05
N GLN A 108 -6.30 -4.18 -6.82
CA GLN A 108 -6.11 -5.56 -7.25
C GLN A 108 -5.92 -6.51 -6.06
N LEU A 109 -5.09 -6.12 -5.08
CA LEU A 109 -4.90 -6.87 -3.85
C LEU A 109 -6.20 -6.99 -3.06
N GLN A 110 -6.93 -5.90 -2.83
CA GLN A 110 -8.21 -5.95 -2.12
C GLN A 110 -9.18 -6.95 -2.76
N LYS A 111 -9.31 -6.89 -4.08
CA LYS A 111 -10.22 -7.78 -4.82
C LYS A 111 -9.79 -9.24 -4.74
N ALA A 112 -8.50 -9.52 -4.92
CA ALA A 112 -7.97 -10.88 -4.94
C ALA A 112 -7.90 -11.51 -3.54
N LEU A 113 -7.72 -10.70 -2.50
CA LEU A 113 -7.55 -11.15 -1.12
C LEU A 113 -8.86 -11.24 -0.33
N LEU A 114 -9.95 -10.69 -0.86
CA LEU A 114 -11.28 -10.73 -0.24
C LEU A 114 -11.75 -12.18 0.05
N SER A 115 -11.52 -13.12 -0.87
CA SER A 115 -11.90 -14.53 -0.70
C SER A 115 -11.13 -15.26 0.40
N PHE A 116 -10.01 -14.70 0.84
CA PHE A 116 -9.18 -15.24 1.90
C PHE A 116 -9.42 -14.57 3.26
N ASP A 117 -10.37 -13.63 3.34
CA ASP A 117 -10.64 -12.83 4.54
C ASP A 117 -9.39 -12.07 5.05
N ILE A 118 -8.60 -11.56 4.10
CA ILE A 118 -7.38 -10.77 4.36
C ILE A 118 -7.67 -9.31 4.01
N ARG A 119 -7.39 -8.40 4.97
CA ARG A 119 -7.50 -6.95 4.74
C ARG A 119 -6.15 -6.38 4.34
N VAL A 120 -6.18 -5.38 3.47
CA VAL A 120 -4.98 -4.72 2.94
C VAL A 120 -4.97 -3.27 3.39
N SER A 121 -3.81 -2.80 3.85
CA SER A 121 -3.49 -1.37 4.01
C SER A 121 -2.17 -1.06 3.32
N ALA A 122 -1.97 0.20 2.94
CA ALA A 122 -0.74 0.68 2.33
C ALA A 122 -0.27 1.94 3.05
N ASN A 123 1.05 2.10 3.20
CA ASN A 123 1.67 3.31 3.73
C ASN A 123 2.99 3.58 3.00
N VAL A 124 3.54 4.78 3.10
CA VAL A 124 4.84 5.12 2.53
C VAL A 124 5.90 5.05 3.63
N SER A 125 7.08 4.47 3.33
CA SER A 125 8.23 4.59 4.23
C SER A 125 8.85 5.97 4.05
N ILE A 126 8.75 6.81 5.07
CA ILE A 126 9.42 8.10 5.11
C ILE A 126 10.76 7.84 5.81
N ASN A 127 11.88 7.93 5.08
CA ASN A 127 13.18 8.03 5.72
C ASN A 127 13.20 9.38 6.44
N ASN A 128 13.20 9.35 7.78
CA ASN A 128 13.61 10.51 8.59
C ASN A 128 15.13 10.52 8.73
#